data_AF-A0A2S6M8M1-F1
#
_entry.id   AF-A0A2S6M8M1-F1
#
_cell.length_a   1.000
_cell.length_b   1.000
_cell.length_c   1.000
_cell.angle_alpha   90.00
_cell.angle_beta   90.00
_cell.angle_gamma   90.00
#
_symmetry.space_group_name_H-M   'P 1'
#
loop_
_entity.id
_entity.type
_entity.pdbx_description
1 polymer ?
#
loop_
_entity_poly.entity_id
_entity_poly.type
_entity_poly.pdbx_seq_one_letter_code
_entity_poly.pdbx_strand_id
1 'polypeptide(L)'
;MKAYFVGGGIGSLAGAAFLIRDAQQAGRDIVIYEAQPLVGGSLDGTLLANGAYSLRGGRMLTTDHYECTWDLLSSIPSLEHPGLSVREETIAFNQENPAHSKARLVDRNRFKVDVSHMGFSARDRLELLRLTEASEETLGDSRITDWLSPKFFESNFWYMWQTTFAFQPWHSAVELKRYLHRFMNEFPRIETL
;
A
#
# COMPACT_ATOMS: atom_id res chain seq x y z
N MET A 1 -31.49 10.79 8.80
CA MET A 1 -30.85 10.72 7.47
C MET A 1 -30.40 9.27 7.27
N LYS A 2 -30.51 8.72 6.05
CA LYS A 2 -29.99 7.38 5.74
C LYS A 2 -28.74 7.49 4.86
N ALA A 3 -27.77 6.60 5.09
CA ALA A 3 -26.56 6.50 4.28
C ALA A 3 -26.52 5.15 3.56
N TYR A 4 -26.03 5.16 2.32
CA TYR A 4 -25.98 3.98 1.46
C TYR A 4 -24.58 3.86 0.86
N PHE A 5 -23.98 2.68 0.98
CA PHE A 5 -22.69 2.34 0.37
C PHE A 5 -22.88 1.24 -0.67
N VAL A 6 -22.13 1.31 -1.77
CA VAL A 6 -22.09 0.28 -2.82
C VAL A 6 -20.74 -0.43 -2.75
N GLY A 7 -20.77 -1.74 -2.51
CA GLY A 7 -19.62 -2.60 -2.22
C GLY A 7 -19.32 -2.69 -0.73
N GLY A 8 -19.00 -3.88 -0.23
CA GLY A 8 -18.65 -4.20 1.15
C GLY A 8 -17.14 -4.26 1.41
N GLY A 9 -16.34 -3.55 0.62
CA GLY A 9 -14.90 -3.41 0.83
C GLY A 9 -14.52 -2.43 1.94
N ILE A 10 -13.23 -2.33 2.23
CA ILE A 10 -12.70 -1.51 3.33
C ILE A 10 -13.11 -0.03 3.29
N GLY A 11 -13.26 0.55 2.10
CA GLY A 11 -13.70 1.95 1.95
C GLY A 11 -15.11 2.18 2.51
N SER A 12 -16.07 1.32 2.15
CA SER A 12 -17.45 1.40 2.66
C SER A 12 -17.54 1.08 4.15
N LEU A 13 -16.78 0.08 4.60
CA LEU A 13 -16.74 -0.30 6.02
C LEU A 13 -16.15 0.83 6.88
N ALA A 14 -15.07 1.47 6.42
CA ALA A 14 -14.49 2.64 7.06
C ALA A 14 -15.49 3.81 7.09
N GLY A 15 -16.15 4.11 5.97
CA GLY A 15 -17.16 5.16 5.89
C GLY A 15 -18.31 4.93 6.88
N ALA A 16 -18.82 3.70 6.98
CA ALA A 16 -19.85 3.34 7.96
C ALA A 16 -19.35 3.50 9.40
N ALA A 17 -18.11 3.10 9.69
CA ALA A 17 -17.51 3.25 11.01
C ALA A 17 -17.39 4.72 11.41
N PHE A 18 -16.91 5.60 10.52
CA PHE A 18 -16.83 7.04 10.80
C PHE A 18 -18.22 7.69 10.96
N LEU A 19 -19.23 7.27 10.19
CA LEU A 19 -20.60 7.77 10.39
C LEU A 19 -21.16 7.41 11.77
N ILE A 20 -20.88 6.20 12.25
CA ILE A 20 -21.30 5.76 13.59
C ILE A 20 -20.50 6.51 14.67
N ARG A 21 -19.18 6.52 14.55
CA ARG A 21 -18.27 7.04 15.57
C ARG A 21 -18.30 8.56 15.68
N ASP A 22 -18.18 9.25 14.56
CA ASP A 22 -17.93 10.70 14.52
C ASP A 22 -19.21 11.49 14.25
N ALA A 23 -20.09 10.97 13.38
CA ALA A 23 -21.37 11.60 13.08
C ALA A 23 -22.52 11.10 13.99
N GLN A 24 -22.24 10.14 14.88
CA GLN A 24 -23.23 9.55 15.81
C GLN A 24 -24.49 9.02 15.10
N GLN A 25 -24.36 8.60 13.85
CA GLN A 25 -25.48 8.06 13.08
C GLN A 25 -25.81 6.65 13.57
N ALA A 26 -27.10 6.36 13.77
CA ALA A 26 -27.54 5.03 14.17
C ALA A 26 -27.25 4.01 13.06
N GLY A 27 -26.65 2.87 13.42
CA GLY A 27 -26.27 1.83 12.45
C GLY A 27 -27.43 1.31 11.60
N ARG A 28 -28.66 1.28 12.14
CA ARG A 28 -29.89 0.91 11.39
C ARG A 28 -30.20 1.81 10.19
N ASP A 29 -29.61 3.01 10.17
CA ASP A 29 -29.77 4.00 9.10
C ASP A 29 -28.61 3.95 8.09
N ILE A 30 -27.70 2.99 8.22
CA ILE A 30 -26.58 2.76 7.29
C ILE A 30 -26.79 1.42 6.60
N VAL A 31 -26.80 1.42 5.27
CA VAL A 31 -26.98 0.22 4.45
C VAL A 31 -25.76 0.05 3.53
N ILE A 32 -25.17 -1.14 3.54
CA ILE A 32 -24.07 -1.52 2.65
C ILE A 32 -24.60 -2.60 1.70
N TYR A 33 -24.56 -2.33 0.40
CA TYR A 33 -24.92 -3.29 -0.63
C TYR A 33 -23.68 -4.04 -1.10
N GLU A 34 -23.60 -5.34 -0.84
CA GLU A 34 -22.52 -6.22 -1.31
C GLU A 34 -23.10 -7.28 -2.25
N ALA A 35 -22.43 -7.49 -3.39
CA ALA A 35 -22.83 -8.47 -4.39
C ALA A 35 -22.26 -9.86 -4.06
N GLN A 36 -21.14 -9.93 -3.33
CA GLN A 36 -20.52 -11.16 -2.88
C GLN A 36 -21.21 -11.72 -1.61
N PRO A 37 -21.08 -13.03 -1.34
CA PRO A 37 -21.62 -13.62 -0.11
C PRO A 37 -20.96 -13.09 1.17
N LEU A 38 -19.75 -12.54 1.07
CA LEU A 38 -18.96 -12.04 2.20
C LEU A 38 -18.47 -10.62 1.91
N VAL A 39 -18.37 -9.82 2.97
CA VAL A 39 -17.74 -8.50 2.94
C VAL A 39 -16.21 -8.62 2.98
N GLY A 40 -15.52 -7.51 2.70
CA GLY A 40 -14.06 -7.39 2.70
C GLY A 40 -13.49 -7.04 1.34
N GLY A 41 -14.18 -7.41 0.26
CA GLY A 41 -13.81 -7.08 -1.12
C GLY A 41 -12.40 -7.60 -1.46
N SER A 42 -11.45 -6.67 -1.62
CA SER A 42 -10.05 -7.01 -1.86
C SER A 42 -9.36 -7.59 -0.62
N LEU A 43 -9.81 -7.32 0.61
CA LEU A 43 -9.16 -7.79 1.85
C LEU A 43 -9.55 -9.22 2.22
N ASP A 44 -9.63 -10.13 1.26
CA ASP A 44 -10.00 -11.51 1.50
C ASP A 44 -8.83 -12.41 1.90
N GLY A 45 -9.17 -13.49 2.58
CA GLY A 45 -8.36 -14.67 2.81
C GLY A 45 -9.32 -15.82 3.09
N THR A 46 -9.29 -16.88 2.27
CA THR A 46 -10.29 -17.95 2.36
C THR A 46 -9.69 -19.33 2.21
N LEU A 47 -10.28 -20.30 2.90
CA LEU A 47 -10.01 -21.72 2.71
C LEU A 47 -10.92 -22.23 1.59
N LEU A 48 -10.32 -22.74 0.52
CA LEU A 48 -11.02 -23.31 -0.61
C LEU A 48 -11.55 -24.71 -0.26
N ALA A 49 -12.56 -25.17 -1.01
CA ALA A 49 -13.20 -26.46 -0.78
C ALA A 49 -12.24 -27.67 -0.90
N ASN A 50 -11.12 -27.50 -1.62
CA ASN A 50 -10.08 -28.51 -1.76
C ASN A 50 -9.02 -28.47 -0.64
N GLY A 51 -9.20 -27.62 0.38
CA GLY A 51 -8.30 -27.47 1.52
C GLY A 51 -7.12 -26.51 1.29
N ALA A 52 -7.00 -25.87 0.13
CA ALA A 52 -5.97 -24.87 -0.11
C ALA A 52 -6.39 -23.48 0.40
N TYR A 53 -5.43 -22.66 0.82
CA TYR A 53 -5.68 -21.25 1.16
C TYR A 53 -5.50 -20.34 -0.06
N SER A 54 -6.37 -19.34 -0.18
CA SER A 54 -6.28 -18.29 -1.19
C SER A 54 -6.23 -16.91 -0.53
N LEU A 55 -5.26 -16.09 -0.97
CA LEU A 55 -5.18 -14.66 -0.66
C LEU A 55 -4.99 -13.90 -1.98
N ARG A 56 -5.89 -12.96 -2.31
CA ARG A 56 -5.79 -12.19 -3.57
C ARG A 56 -4.66 -11.16 -3.58
N GLY A 57 -4.02 -10.89 -2.44
CA GLY A 57 -2.84 -10.03 -2.37
C GLY A 57 -2.37 -9.79 -0.94
N GLY A 58 -1.09 -9.43 -0.81
CA GLY A 58 -0.57 -8.88 0.44
C GLY A 58 -1.06 -7.45 0.64
N ARG A 59 -0.99 -6.98 1.89
CA ARG A 59 -1.17 -5.56 2.23
C ARG A 59 0.04 -5.16 3.06
N MET A 60 0.67 -4.07 2.66
CA MET A 60 1.74 -3.44 3.41
C MET A 60 1.16 -2.21 4.09
N LEU A 61 1.40 -2.08 5.39
CA LEU A 61 1.04 -0.92 6.17
C LEU A 61 2.33 -0.41 6.82
N THR A 62 2.51 0.90 6.80
CA THR A 62 3.59 1.55 7.53
C THR A 62 2.98 2.33 8.68
N THR A 63 3.46 2.08 9.90
CA THR A 63 2.95 2.69 11.13
C THR A 63 2.93 4.22 11.06
N ASP A 64 3.90 4.82 10.38
CA ASP A 64 4.14 6.27 10.39
C ASP A 64 3.41 7.05 9.28
N HIS A 65 2.74 6.36 8.35
CA HIS A 65 2.21 7.00 7.13
C HIS A 65 0.74 6.62 6.81
N TYR A 66 0.04 5.93 7.71
CA TYR A 66 -1.35 5.49 7.45
C TYR A 66 -2.29 6.10 8.49
N GLU A 67 -2.18 7.42 8.68
CA GLU A 67 -2.77 8.19 9.78
C GLU A 67 -4.29 7.94 9.89
N CYS A 68 -5.03 8.05 8.79
CA CYS A 68 -6.47 7.80 8.77
C CYS A 68 -6.83 6.32 9.05
N THR A 69 -5.99 5.38 8.61
CA THR A 69 -6.24 3.95 8.86
C THR A 69 -5.99 3.64 10.33
N TRP A 70 -4.91 4.16 10.92
CA TRP A 70 -4.61 3.97 12.33
C TRP A 70 -5.62 4.67 13.23
N ASP A 71 -6.09 5.86 12.85
CA ASP A 71 -7.20 6.52 13.55
C ASP A 71 -8.45 5.63 13.56
N LEU A 72 -8.86 5.11 12.41
CA LEU A 72 -9.98 4.17 12.32
C LEU A 72 -9.77 2.95 13.22
N LEU A 73 -8.65 2.25 13.05
CA LEU A 73 -8.35 0.99 13.73
C LEU A 73 -8.12 1.14 15.24
N SER A 74 -7.82 2.35 15.72
CA SER A 74 -7.74 2.64 17.16
C SER A 74 -9.10 2.50 17.88
N SER A 75 -10.21 2.65 17.14
CA SER A 75 -11.57 2.50 17.68
C SER A 75 -12.19 1.12 17.44
N ILE A 76 -11.54 0.26 16.65
CA ILE A 76 -12.05 -1.09 16.36
C ILE A 76 -11.46 -2.04 17.41
N PRO A 77 -12.28 -2.76 18.20
CA PRO A 77 -11.79 -3.73 19.17
C PRO A 77 -11.10 -4.91 18.50
N SER A 78 -10.02 -5.39 19.11
CA SER A 78 -9.39 -6.66 18.75
C SER A 78 -10.35 -7.83 18.98
N LEU A 79 -10.29 -8.83 18.10
CA LEU A 79 -11.02 -10.09 18.25
C LEU A 79 -10.26 -11.12 19.10
N GLU A 80 -8.92 -11.04 19.16
CA GLU A 80 -8.07 -12.04 19.81
C GLU A 80 -7.57 -11.60 21.19
N HIS A 81 -7.45 -10.28 21.40
CA HIS A 81 -6.89 -9.69 22.62
C HIS A 81 -7.91 -8.77 23.30
N PRO A 82 -8.72 -9.29 24.25
CA PRO A 82 -9.73 -8.50 24.94
C PRO A 82 -9.15 -7.24 25.58
N GLY A 83 -9.79 -6.10 25.31
CA GLY A 83 -9.40 -4.80 25.85
C GLY A 83 -8.39 -4.02 24.99
N LEU A 84 -7.84 -4.62 23.93
CA LEU A 84 -7.02 -3.91 22.94
C LEU A 84 -7.83 -3.52 21.71
N SER A 85 -7.37 -2.48 21.02
CA SER A 85 -7.80 -2.14 19.65
C SER A 85 -6.98 -2.91 18.60
N VAL A 86 -7.51 -2.99 17.38
CA VAL A 86 -6.80 -3.56 16.21
C VAL A 86 -5.50 -2.81 15.93
N ARG A 87 -5.45 -1.49 16.20
CA ARG A 87 -4.21 -0.73 16.11
C ARG A 87 -3.17 -1.20 17.14
N GLU A 88 -3.56 -1.36 18.40
CA GLU A 88 -2.64 -1.74 19.48
C GLU A 88 -2.08 -3.14 19.28
N GLU A 89 -2.93 -4.12 18.93
CA GLU A 89 -2.45 -5.48 18.63
C GLU A 89 -1.47 -5.49 17.45
N THR A 90 -1.76 -4.70 16.39
CA THR A 90 -0.91 -4.66 15.19
C THR A 90 0.43 -4.02 15.48
N ILE A 91 0.47 -2.96 16.30
CA ILE A 91 1.72 -2.32 16.72
C ILE A 91 2.56 -3.26 17.59
N ALA A 92 1.94 -3.92 18.59
CA ALA A 92 2.62 -4.86 19.46
C ALA A 92 3.24 -6.02 18.65
N PHE A 93 2.46 -6.60 17.74
CA PHE A 93 2.95 -7.67 16.85
C PHE A 93 4.17 -7.23 16.02
N ASN A 94 4.12 -6.04 15.42
CA ASN A 94 5.22 -5.55 14.58
C ASN A 94 6.48 -5.16 15.38
N GLN A 95 6.33 -4.77 16.65
CA GLN A 95 7.47 -4.51 17.54
C GLN A 95 8.20 -5.81 17.90
N GLU A 96 7.47 -6.89 18.11
CA GLU A 96 8.05 -8.21 18.39
C GLU A 96 8.60 -8.89 17.13
N ASN A 97 8.03 -8.57 15.96
CA ASN A 97 8.34 -9.20 14.68
C ASN A 97 8.85 -8.16 13.66
N PRO A 98 10.01 -7.53 13.88
CA PRO A 98 10.53 -6.51 12.96
C PRO A 98 10.85 -7.12 11.60
N ALA A 99 10.19 -6.59 10.56
CA ALA A 99 10.44 -6.97 9.18
C ALA A 99 11.83 -6.50 8.72
N HIS A 100 12.61 -7.41 8.14
CA HIS A 100 13.91 -7.09 7.56
C HIS A 100 14.29 -8.10 6.46
N SER A 101 14.14 -7.69 5.21
CA SER A 101 14.45 -8.52 4.04
C SER A 101 15.95 -8.82 3.96
N LYS A 102 16.30 -10.12 3.89
CA LYS A 102 17.69 -10.57 3.75
C LYS A 102 18.12 -10.78 2.30
N ALA A 103 17.18 -10.86 1.36
CA ALA A 103 17.40 -11.13 -0.06
C ALA A 103 16.31 -10.46 -0.92
N ARG A 104 16.31 -9.11 -0.94
CA ARG A 104 15.28 -8.31 -1.60
C ARG A 104 15.22 -8.50 -3.12
N LEU A 105 16.36 -8.67 -3.77
CA LEU A 105 16.50 -8.98 -5.19
C LEU A 105 17.39 -10.21 -5.38
N VAL A 106 16.98 -11.08 -6.31
CA VAL A 106 17.69 -12.31 -6.68
C VAL A 106 17.79 -12.36 -8.21
N ASP A 107 18.98 -12.64 -8.73
CA ASP A 107 19.22 -12.67 -10.17
C ASP A 107 18.82 -14.02 -10.83
N ARG A 108 18.98 -14.09 -12.14
CA ARG A 108 18.70 -15.31 -12.94
C ARG A 108 19.53 -16.53 -12.54
N ASN A 109 20.66 -16.33 -11.88
CA ASN A 109 21.54 -17.40 -11.41
C ASN A 109 21.21 -17.84 -9.98
N ARG A 110 20.19 -17.23 -9.35
CA ARG A 110 19.77 -17.41 -7.96
C ARG A 110 20.75 -16.82 -6.95
N PHE A 111 21.53 -15.83 -7.35
CA PHE A 111 22.39 -15.09 -6.44
C PHE A 111 21.69 -13.85 -5.91
N LYS A 112 21.92 -13.56 -4.62
CA LYS A 112 21.48 -12.30 -4.00
C LYS A 112 22.18 -11.13 -4.72
N VAL A 113 21.38 -10.17 -5.17
CA VAL A 113 21.89 -8.91 -5.72
C VAL A 113 22.23 -7.96 -4.57
N ASP A 114 23.35 -7.26 -4.69
CA ASP A 114 23.67 -6.18 -3.75
C ASP A 114 22.75 -4.99 -4.00
N VAL A 115 21.93 -4.69 -3.00
CA VAL A 115 20.92 -3.61 -3.00
C VAL A 115 21.28 -2.47 -2.05
N SER A 116 22.51 -2.45 -1.52
CA SER A 116 23.02 -1.36 -0.68
C SER A 116 23.04 0.00 -1.40
N HIS A 117 22.96 -0.02 -2.74
CA HIS A 117 22.87 1.15 -3.58
C HIS A 117 21.68 1.07 -4.54
N MET A 118 20.99 2.21 -4.71
CA MET A 118 19.85 2.37 -5.62
C MET A 118 20.23 2.21 -7.11
N GLY A 119 21.50 2.33 -7.47
CA GLY A 119 21.97 2.14 -8.85
C GLY A 119 21.71 3.32 -9.80
N PHE A 120 21.38 4.51 -9.28
CA PHE A 120 21.15 5.70 -10.10
C PHE A 120 22.43 6.29 -10.69
N SER A 121 22.41 6.55 -12.00
CA SER A 121 23.33 7.48 -12.67
C SER A 121 22.99 8.94 -12.36
N ALA A 122 23.87 9.88 -12.74
CA ALA A 122 23.59 11.31 -12.63
C ALA A 122 22.37 11.73 -13.47
N ARG A 123 22.16 11.08 -14.62
CA ARG A 123 21.01 11.32 -15.48
C ARG A 123 19.71 10.88 -14.81
N ASP A 124 19.69 9.68 -14.23
CA ASP A 124 18.52 9.15 -13.52
C ASP A 124 18.06 10.10 -12.40
N ARG A 125 19.03 10.67 -11.67
CA ARG A 125 18.75 11.64 -10.58
C ARG A 125 18.12 12.92 -11.11
N LEU A 126 18.60 13.44 -12.24
CA LEU A 126 18.04 14.64 -12.88
C LEU A 126 16.65 14.37 -13.46
N GLU A 127 16.44 13.20 -14.08
CA GLU A 127 15.14 12.79 -14.62
C GLU A 127 14.10 12.61 -13.50
N LEU A 128 14.48 11.95 -12.40
CA LEU A 128 13.64 11.83 -11.21
C LEU A 128 13.30 13.20 -10.61
N LEU A 129 14.30 14.07 -10.43
CA LEU A 129 14.07 15.43 -9.92
C LEU A 129 13.09 16.19 -10.82
N ARG A 130 13.27 16.12 -12.14
CA ARG A 130 12.35 16.75 -13.09
C ARG A 130 10.92 16.20 -12.96
N LEU A 131 10.76 14.89 -12.81
CA LEU A 131 9.45 14.25 -12.61
C LEU A 131 8.82 14.67 -11.29
N THR A 132 9.58 14.69 -10.19
CA THR A 132 9.04 15.02 -8.85
C THR A 132 8.64 16.49 -8.73
N GLU A 133 9.33 17.39 -9.44
CA GLU A 133 9.04 18.83 -9.44
C GLU A 133 7.95 19.24 -10.44
N ALA A 134 7.71 18.46 -11.51
CA ALA A 134 6.67 18.77 -12.49
C ALA A 134 5.27 18.84 -11.85
N SER A 135 4.45 19.83 -12.22
CA SER A 135 3.06 19.89 -11.72
C SER A 135 2.24 18.68 -12.19
N GLU A 136 1.23 18.26 -11.41
CA GLU A 136 0.36 17.16 -11.84
C GLU A 136 -0.35 17.48 -13.18
N GLU A 137 -0.65 18.75 -13.44
CA GLU A 137 -1.16 19.23 -14.73
C GLU A 137 -0.15 19.00 -15.87
N THR A 138 1.13 19.26 -15.64
CA THR A 138 2.19 19.01 -16.64
C THR A 138 2.39 17.52 -16.88
N LEU A 139 2.30 16.70 -15.83
CA LEU A 139 2.38 15.25 -15.94
C LEU A 139 1.15 14.70 -16.69
N GLY A 140 -0.05 15.24 -16.46
CA GLY A 140 -1.26 14.87 -17.19
C GLY A 140 -1.52 13.36 -17.22
N ASP A 141 -1.76 12.82 -18.40
CA ASP A 141 -1.96 11.39 -18.68
C ASP A 141 -0.67 10.67 -19.11
N SER A 142 0.49 11.30 -18.93
CA SER A 142 1.78 10.72 -19.33
C SER A 142 2.14 9.45 -18.56
N ARG A 143 2.90 8.60 -19.24
CA ARG A 143 3.46 7.36 -18.71
C ARG A 143 4.78 7.63 -18.02
N ILE A 144 5.18 6.76 -17.10
CA ILE A 144 6.52 6.84 -16.46
C ILE A 144 7.63 6.83 -17.53
N THR A 145 7.48 6.07 -18.62
CA THR A 145 8.43 6.03 -19.75
C THR A 145 8.57 7.34 -20.52
N ASP A 146 7.63 8.27 -20.39
CA ASP A 146 7.71 9.57 -21.07
C ASP A 146 8.69 10.52 -20.32
N TRP A 147 9.06 10.18 -19.09
CA TRP A 147 9.87 11.00 -18.20
C TRP A 147 11.22 10.38 -17.84
N LEU A 148 11.32 9.05 -17.82
CA LEU A 148 12.50 8.33 -17.38
C LEU A 148 13.11 7.53 -18.54
N SER A 149 14.43 7.62 -18.69
CA SER A 149 15.15 6.97 -19.78
C SER A 149 15.20 5.44 -19.62
N PRO A 150 15.36 4.65 -20.71
CA PRO A 150 15.34 3.19 -20.64
C PRO A 150 16.26 2.56 -19.58
N LYS A 151 17.45 3.14 -19.39
CA LYS A 151 18.44 2.68 -18.41
C LYS A 151 17.96 2.77 -16.95
N PHE A 152 17.06 3.72 -16.65
CA PHE A 152 16.45 3.85 -15.33
C PHE A 152 15.75 2.54 -14.90
N PHE A 153 15.10 1.87 -15.86
CA PHE A 153 14.33 0.64 -15.62
C PHE A 153 15.21 -0.61 -15.42
N GLU A 154 16.53 -0.45 -15.48
CA GLU A 154 17.52 -1.47 -15.15
C GLU A 154 18.19 -1.21 -13.78
N SER A 155 17.80 -0.13 -13.08
CA SER A 155 18.34 0.20 -11.76
C SER A 155 17.79 -0.70 -10.65
N ASN A 156 18.60 -0.93 -9.62
CA ASN A 156 18.17 -1.61 -8.40
C ASN A 156 16.94 -0.92 -7.79
N PHE A 157 16.90 0.43 -7.80
CA PHE A 157 15.75 1.18 -7.35
C PHE A 157 14.48 0.78 -8.08
N TRP A 158 14.48 0.77 -9.42
CA TRP A 158 13.29 0.42 -10.18
C TRP A 158 12.85 -1.03 -9.93
N TYR A 159 13.78 -1.97 -9.83
CA TYR A 159 13.46 -3.36 -9.50
C TYR A 159 12.80 -3.49 -8.12
N MET A 160 13.32 -2.80 -7.10
CA MET A 160 12.68 -2.79 -5.77
C MET A 160 11.33 -2.09 -5.83
N TRP A 161 11.26 -0.89 -6.41
CA TRP A 161 10.05 -0.08 -6.45
C TRP A 161 8.89 -0.75 -7.18
N GLN A 162 9.13 -1.24 -8.40
CA GLN A 162 8.08 -1.85 -9.21
C GLN A 162 7.54 -3.12 -8.57
N THR A 163 8.37 -3.88 -7.85
CA THR A 163 7.94 -5.14 -7.21
C THR A 163 7.27 -4.90 -5.86
N THR A 164 7.61 -3.84 -5.14
CA THR A 164 6.90 -3.44 -3.91
C THR A 164 5.49 -2.94 -4.23
N PHE A 165 5.36 -2.06 -5.22
CA PHE A 165 4.12 -1.32 -5.49
C PHE A 165 3.39 -1.75 -6.77
N ALA A 166 3.86 -2.82 -7.43
CA ALA A 166 3.30 -3.34 -8.68
C ALA A 166 3.21 -2.31 -9.83
N PHE A 167 4.11 -1.33 -9.87
CA PHE A 167 4.20 -0.39 -10.99
C PHE A 167 4.63 -1.10 -12.28
N GLN A 168 4.12 -0.63 -13.40
CA GLN A 168 4.61 -0.98 -14.74
C GLN A 168 5.11 0.30 -15.42
N PRO A 169 6.08 0.22 -16.35
CA PRO A 169 6.64 1.42 -17.01
C PRO A 169 5.59 2.29 -17.74
N TRP A 170 4.48 1.69 -18.17
CA TRP A 170 3.38 2.40 -18.84
C TRP A 170 2.31 2.95 -17.88
N HIS A 171 2.48 2.79 -16.57
CA HIS A 171 1.57 3.39 -15.58
C HIS A 171 1.76 4.91 -15.50
N SER A 172 0.82 5.56 -14.81
CA SER A 172 0.77 7.00 -14.61
C SER A 172 2.03 7.56 -13.95
N ALA A 173 2.61 8.59 -14.57
CA ALA A 173 3.71 9.35 -13.97
C ALA A 173 3.25 10.16 -12.74
N VAL A 174 1.98 10.60 -12.70
CA VAL A 174 1.39 11.29 -11.54
C VAL A 174 1.41 10.39 -10.31
N GLU A 175 1.00 9.12 -10.46
CA GLU A 175 1.01 8.18 -9.35
C GLU A 175 2.44 7.86 -8.89
N LEU A 176 3.41 7.71 -9.81
CA LEU A 176 4.81 7.57 -9.41
C LEU A 176 5.28 8.79 -8.59
N LYS A 177 5.01 10.02 -9.06
CA LYS A 177 5.32 11.26 -8.32
C LYS A 177 4.72 11.22 -6.91
N ARG A 178 3.44 10.89 -6.78
CA ARG A 178 2.75 10.83 -5.48
C ARG A 178 3.41 9.85 -4.52
N TYR A 179 3.80 8.66 -4.98
CA TYR A 179 4.51 7.70 -4.13
C TYR A 179 5.91 8.18 -3.75
N LEU A 180 6.67 8.79 -4.67
CA LEU A 180 7.99 9.34 -4.37
C LEU A 180 7.91 10.42 -3.28
N HIS A 181 6.88 11.27 -3.30
CA HIS A 181 6.61 12.25 -2.24
C HIS A 181 6.09 11.62 -0.96
N ARG A 182 5.10 10.72 -1.05
CA ARG A 182 4.41 10.12 0.11
C ARG A 182 5.33 9.26 0.97
N PHE A 183 6.27 8.57 0.33
CA PHE A 183 7.14 7.58 0.96
C PHE A 183 8.62 7.95 0.90
N MET A 184 8.96 9.23 0.73
CA MET A 184 10.36 9.68 0.68
C MET A 184 11.16 9.23 1.92
N ASN A 185 10.52 9.19 3.10
CA ASN A 185 11.13 8.74 4.34
C ASN A 185 11.39 7.23 4.39
N GLU A 186 10.77 6.43 3.50
CA GLU A 186 10.98 4.99 3.40
C GLU A 186 12.16 4.62 2.51
N PHE A 187 12.69 5.57 1.72
CA PHE A 187 13.76 5.30 0.77
C PHE A 187 15.03 4.74 1.41
N PRO A 188 15.46 5.19 2.61
CA PRO A 188 16.61 4.61 3.29
C PRO A 188 16.41 3.17 3.79
N ARG A 189 15.18 2.63 3.71
CA ARG A 189 14.83 1.28 4.20
C ARG A 189 14.33 0.36 3.09
N ILE A 190 14.18 0.85 1.86
CA ILE A 190 13.49 0.15 0.77
C ILE A 190 14.10 -1.22 0.42
N GLU A 191 15.40 -1.37 0.68
CA GLU A 191 16.15 -2.60 0.50
C GLU A 191 15.88 -3.66 1.58
N THR A 192 15.28 -3.24 2.70
CA THR A 192 14.93 -4.08 3.85
C THR A 192 13.42 -4.25 4.05
N LEU A 193 12.60 -3.52 3.30
CA LEU A 193 11.14 -3.69 3.24
C LEU A 193 10.74 -5.05 2.67
#